data_AF-A0AAI9NZI5-F1
#
_entry.id   AF-A0AAI9NZI5-F1
#
_cell.length_a   1.000
_cell.length_b   1.000
_cell.length_c   1.000
_cell.angle_alpha   90.00
_cell.angle_beta   90.00
_cell.angle_gamma   90.00
#
_symmetry.space_group_name_H-M   'P 1'
#
loop_
_entity.id
_entity.type
_entity.pdbx_description
1 polymer ?
#
loop_
_entity_poly.entity_id
_entity_poly.type
_entity_poly.pdbx_seq_one_letter_code
_entity_poly.pdbx_strand_id
1 'polypeptide(L)'
;MDSSMLEQEINVYSDKYDIKGVIKDYGMVIKLVFSYNGRRIVMGMSRPFPGSSYELLGQQIIDSYVDNLVNDNEKLMLHYWYVESFVSDGERYQMGHGVVTGHQRLTDGTWIHTSVVNDIHVDTEAEELVVTTMNSVYHCPLAYCDWEHQNEYSDVIPDYEVLKMKYKGMDTLLRPVIEPGKVLLVLANFCEYYFHSLYYVPEDSEDNTPCEYSAYPHVGTFQDSFLISAYNKGLECNELVDVRYFPHYQNIEFYSEYTDEKPLYVENIGYSVIYVQSSAGTIKLAPGERKEVIPENAEKEPPVLPDGDLYPAGVY
;
A
#
# COMPACT_ATOMS: atom_id res chain seq x y z
N MET A 1 -24.09 2.38 3.04
CA MET A 1 -25.21 3.36 2.98
C MET A 1 -26.21 2.89 1.93
N ASP A 2 -27.47 3.26 2.12
CA ASP A 2 -28.62 2.87 1.29
C ASP A 2 -28.43 3.25 -0.19
N SER A 3 -29.07 2.51 -1.11
CA SER A 3 -29.15 2.82 -2.56
C SER A 3 -29.72 4.22 -2.86
N SER A 4 -30.18 4.94 -1.82
CA SER A 4 -30.85 6.23 -1.87
C SER A 4 -29.95 7.43 -2.19
N MET A 5 -28.63 7.26 -2.22
CA MET A 5 -27.67 8.35 -2.52
C MET A 5 -27.02 8.25 -3.90
N LEU A 6 -27.34 7.23 -4.70
CA LEU A 6 -26.81 7.10 -6.07
C LEU A 6 -27.51 8.14 -6.97
N GLU A 7 -26.76 9.15 -7.41
CA GLU A 7 -27.28 10.19 -8.31
C GLU A 7 -27.22 9.73 -9.77
N GLN A 8 -26.14 9.05 -10.16
CA GLN A 8 -25.92 8.61 -11.53
C GLN A 8 -25.12 7.31 -11.60
N GLU A 9 -25.49 6.46 -12.56
CA GLU A 9 -24.72 5.28 -12.96
C GLU A 9 -24.35 5.39 -14.45
N ILE A 10 -23.07 5.22 -14.77
CA ILE A 10 -22.53 5.41 -16.12
C ILE A 10 -21.75 4.16 -16.49
N ASN A 11 -22.13 3.53 -17.60
CA ASN A 11 -21.39 2.37 -18.11
C ASN A 11 -20.09 2.82 -18.77
N VAL A 12 -19.02 2.11 -18.45
CA VAL A 12 -17.68 2.30 -19.01
C VAL A 12 -17.23 1.00 -19.66
N TYR A 13 -16.48 1.13 -20.74
CA TYR A 13 -15.94 -0.02 -21.44
C TYR A 13 -14.51 0.24 -21.88
N SER A 14 -13.61 -0.67 -21.54
CA SER A 14 -12.27 -0.73 -22.12
C SER A 14 -12.31 -1.60 -23.37
N ASP A 15 -12.18 -0.96 -24.54
CA ASP A 15 -12.05 -1.68 -25.81
C ASP A 15 -10.75 -2.49 -25.89
N LYS A 16 -9.69 -2.00 -25.24
CA LYS A 16 -8.35 -2.61 -25.25
C LYS A 16 -8.35 -3.98 -24.56
N TYR A 17 -9.10 -4.11 -23.47
CA TYR A 17 -9.10 -5.29 -22.61
C TYR A 17 -10.43 -6.05 -22.56
N ASP A 18 -11.47 -5.59 -23.27
CA ASP A 18 -12.84 -6.13 -23.20
C ASP A 18 -13.37 -6.18 -21.76
N ILE A 19 -13.16 -5.08 -21.03
CA ILE A 19 -13.60 -4.94 -19.63
C ILE A 19 -14.77 -4.00 -19.54
N LYS A 20 -15.84 -4.46 -18.91
CA LYS A 20 -17.00 -3.64 -18.54
C LYS A 20 -16.84 -3.11 -17.13
N GLY A 21 -16.98 -1.80 -16.99
CA GLY A 21 -16.99 -1.09 -15.72
C GLY A 21 -18.25 -0.24 -15.58
N VAL A 22 -18.46 0.25 -14.37
CA VAL A 22 -19.56 1.12 -14.01
C VAL A 22 -19.02 2.21 -13.09
N ILE A 23 -19.28 3.47 -13.45
CA ILE A 23 -19.05 4.61 -12.59
C ILE A 23 -20.33 4.87 -11.79
N LYS A 24 -20.19 4.99 -10.48
CA LYS A 24 -21.26 5.31 -9.53
C LYS A 24 -20.97 6.67 -8.90
N ASP A 25 -21.78 7.67 -9.23
CA ASP A 25 -21.69 9.02 -8.67
C ASP A 25 -22.71 9.15 -7.53
N TYR A 26 -22.20 9.35 -6.32
CA TYR A 26 -22.99 9.57 -5.11
C TYR A 26 -23.03 11.06 -4.70
N GLY A 27 -22.74 11.98 -5.63
CA GLY A 27 -22.68 13.42 -5.40
C GLY A 27 -21.37 13.87 -4.75
N MET A 28 -21.02 13.32 -3.59
CA MET A 28 -19.77 13.64 -2.89
C MET A 28 -18.63 12.67 -3.17
N VAL A 29 -18.96 11.43 -3.55
CA VAL A 29 -17.99 10.35 -3.79
C VAL A 29 -18.32 9.73 -5.14
N ILE A 30 -17.31 9.51 -5.97
CA ILE A 30 -17.46 8.82 -7.25
C ILE A 30 -16.58 7.58 -7.23
N LYS A 31 -17.17 6.45 -7.62
CA LYS A 31 -16.48 5.15 -7.64
C LYS A 31 -16.51 4.55 -9.03
N LEU A 32 -15.35 4.13 -9.52
CA LEU A 32 -15.25 3.25 -10.69
C LEU A 32 -15.21 1.80 -10.20
N VAL A 33 -16.14 0.98 -10.67
CA VAL A 33 -16.27 -0.43 -10.30
C VAL A 33 -16.17 -1.29 -11.54
N PHE A 34 -15.24 -2.24 -11.56
CA PHE A 34 -15.11 -3.20 -12.65
C PHE A 34 -14.61 -4.54 -12.11
N SER A 35 -14.53 -5.55 -12.98
CA SER A 35 -13.98 -6.85 -12.63
C SER A 35 -12.89 -7.24 -13.61
N TYR A 36 -11.78 -7.73 -13.08
CA TYR A 36 -10.64 -8.20 -13.86
C TYR A 36 -10.05 -9.44 -13.18
N ASN A 37 -9.80 -10.50 -13.94
CA ASN A 37 -9.28 -11.79 -13.43
C ASN A 37 -10.02 -12.33 -12.19
N GLY A 38 -11.34 -12.22 -12.17
CA GLY A 38 -12.19 -12.68 -11.05
C GLY A 38 -12.12 -11.80 -9.79
N ARG A 39 -11.35 -10.71 -9.81
CA ARG A 39 -11.28 -9.72 -8.75
C ARG A 39 -12.26 -8.58 -9.02
N ARG A 40 -13.00 -8.16 -7.99
CA ARG A 40 -13.82 -6.95 -8.05
C ARG A 40 -12.96 -5.78 -7.62
N ILE A 41 -12.81 -4.81 -8.50
CA ILE A 41 -12.00 -3.62 -8.28
C ILE A 41 -12.92 -2.44 -8.06
N VAL A 42 -12.63 -1.65 -7.02
CA VAL A 42 -13.37 -0.45 -6.65
C VAL A 42 -12.36 0.65 -6.42
N MET A 43 -12.39 1.69 -7.25
CA MET A 43 -11.47 2.83 -7.17
C MET A 43 -12.26 4.09 -6.91
N GLY A 44 -11.73 4.97 -6.06
CA GLY A 44 -12.14 6.37 -6.04
C GLY A 44 -11.74 7.05 -7.35
N MET A 45 -12.57 7.97 -7.82
CA MET A 45 -12.30 8.76 -9.01
C MET A 45 -12.83 10.19 -8.78
N SER A 46 -12.21 11.19 -9.39
CA SER A 46 -12.73 12.54 -9.41
C SER A 46 -13.76 12.77 -10.51
N ARG A 47 -14.28 13.99 -10.55
CA ARG A 47 -15.13 14.48 -11.65
C ARG A 47 -14.23 14.80 -12.85
N PRO A 48 -14.65 14.46 -14.08
CA PRO A 48 -13.90 14.80 -15.27
C PRO A 48 -13.75 16.32 -15.40
N PHE A 49 -12.57 16.77 -15.83
CA PHE A 49 -12.34 18.16 -16.18
C PHE A 49 -13.25 18.61 -17.34
N PRO A 50 -13.56 19.91 -17.44
CA PRO A 50 -14.32 20.45 -18.58
C PRO A 50 -13.67 20.06 -19.92
N GLY A 51 -14.41 19.31 -20.74
CA GLY A 51 -13.92 18.81 -22.03
C GLY A 51 -13.53 17.32 -22.06
N SER A 52 -13.54 16.65 -20.91
CA SER A 52 -13.51 15.18 -20.81
C SER A 52 -14.90 14.63 -20.44
N SER A 53 -15.09 13.32 -20.58
CA SER A 53 -16.29 12.62 -20.14
C SER A 53 -15.95 11.54 -19.12
N TYR A 54 -16.93 11.16 -18.32
CA TYR A 54 -16.79 10.07 -17.36
C TYR A 54 -16.39 8.76 -18.06
N GLU A 55 -16.96 8.50 -19.23
CA GLU A 55 -16.68 7.32 -20.03
C GLU A 55 -15.21 7.24 -20.46
N LEU A 56 -14.68 8.34 -20.99
CA LEU A 56 -13.28 8.40 -21.42
C LEU A 56 -12.33 8.26 -20.22
N LEU A 57 -12.59 8.99 -19.13
CA LEU A 57 -11.77 8.93 -17.91
C LEU A 57 -11.77 7.51 -17.32
N GLY A 58 -12.94 6.90 -17.16
CA GLY A 58 -13.06 5.56 -16.61
C GLY A 58 -12.42 4.49 -17.51
N GLN A 59 -12.53 4.62 -18.84
CA GLN A 59 -11.81 3.76 -19.78
C GLN A 59 -10.29 3.86 -19.58
N GLN A 60 -9.75 5.08 -19.54
CA GLN A 60 -8.31 5.30 -19.38
C GLN A 60 -7.78 4.79 -18.04
N ILE A 61 -8.55 4.92 -16.95
CA ILE A 61 -8.19 4.37 -15.64
C ILE A 61 -8.19 2.83 -15.67
N ILE A 62 -9.17 2.19 -16.30
CA ILE A 62 -9.17 0.72 -16.46
C ILE A 62 -7.96 0.26 -17.26
N ASP A 63 -7.68 0.91 -18.40
CA ASP A 63 -6.55 0.57 -19.25
C ASP A 63 -5.23 0.71 -18.50
N SER A 64 -5.06 1.83 -17.80
CA SER A 64 -3.89 2.12 -16.95
C SER A 64 -3.73 1.10 -15.84
N TYR A 65 -4.81 0.70 -15.17
CA TYR A 65 -4.77 -0.33 -14.13
C TYR A 65 -4.22 -1.65 -14.69
N VAL A 66 -4.78 -2.14 -15.79
CA VAL A 66 -4.40 -3.43 -16.37
C VAL A 66 -2.97 -3.39 -16.92
N ASP A 67 -2.57 -2.28 -17.56
CA ASP A 67 -1.21 -2.06 -18.07
C ASP A 67 -0.12 -2.13 -16.98
N ASN A 68 -0.51 -1.92 -15.73
CA ASN A 68 0.41 -1.78 -14.59
C ASN A 68 0.31 -2.91 -13.56
N LEU A 69 -0.47 -3.94 -13.87
CA LEU A 69 -0.41 -5.19 -13.12
C LEU A 69 0.90 -5.92 -13.44
N VAL A 70 1.72 -6.15 -12.41
CA VAL A 70 3.03 -6.77 -12.57
C VAL A 70 2.91 -8.28 -12.71
N ASN A 71 1.85 -8.91 -12.21
CA ASN A 71 1.61 -10.36 -12.35
C ASN A 71 0.11 -10.72 -12.29
N ASP A 72 -0.33 -11.63 -13.19
CA ASP A 72 -1.68 -12.24 -13.17
C ASP A 72 -1.88 -13.25 -12.01
N ASN A 73 -0.81 -13.63 -11.31
CA ASN A 73 -0.78 -14.64 -10.25
C ASN A 73 -0.27 -14.06 -8.91
N GLU A 74 -0.82 -12.93 -8.48
CA GLU A 74 -0.55 -12.47 -7.11
C GLU A 74 -1.09 -13.50 -6.10
N LYS A 75 -0.16 -14.13 -5.37
CA LYS A 75 -0.46 -14.92 -4.18
C LYS A 75 -1.26 -14.04 -3.21
N LEU A 76 -2.23 -14.63 -2.52
CA LEU A 76 -2.92 -13.95 -1.42
C LEU A 76 -1.95 -13.89 -0.23
N MET A 77 -1.51 -12.69 0.13
CA MET A 77 -0.53 -12.50 1.19
C MET A 77 -1.18 -11.89 2.43
N LEU A 78 -0.55 -12.12 3.59
CA LEU A 78 -0.83 -11.45 4.85
C LEU A 78 0.47 -10.92 5.45
N HIS A 79 0.64 -9.60 5.48
CA HIS A 79 1.81 -8.90 6.04
C HIS A 79 1.50 -8.38 7.45
N TYR A 80 2.54 -8.04 8.21
CA TYR A 80 2.42 -7.53 9.59
C TYR A 80 1.47 -8.38 10.44
N TRP A 81 1.68 -9.69 10.37
CA TRP A 81 0.67 -10.68 10.71
C TRP A 81 0.94 -11.36 12.05
N TYR A 82 -0.11 -11.86 12.68
CA TYR A 82 -0.04 -12.83 13.77
C TYR A 82 -1.25 -13.78 13.69
N VAL A 83 -1.15 -14.94 14.31
CA VAL A 83 -2.25 -15.90 14.45
C VAL A 83 -2.65 -15.99 15.91
N GLU A 84 -3.86 -15.53 16.17
CA GLU A 84 -4.51 -15.63 17.48
C GLU A 84 -5.06 -17.04 17.68
N SER A 85 -5.06 -17.49 18.94
CA SER A 85 -5.77 -18.69 19.36
C SER A 85 -6.73 -18.36 20.50
N PHE A 86 -8.02 -18.69 20.33
CA PHE A 86 -9.06 -18.42 21.30
C PHE A 86 -9.96 -19.64 21.53
N VAL A 87 -10.73 -19.63 22.62
CA VAL A 87 -11.70 -20.69 22.95
C VAL A 87 -13.11 -20.14 22.82
N SER A 88 -13.95 -20.84 22.06
CA SER A 88 -15.37 -20.54 21.91
C SER A 88 -16.16 -21.85 22.04
N ASP A 89 -17.27 -21.85 22.78
CA ASP A 89 -18.09 -23.05 23.03
C ASP A 89 -17.32 -24.31 23.50
N GLY A 90 -16.18 -24.12 24.16
CA GLY A 90 -15.32 -25.20 24.67
C GLY A 90 -14.36 -25.79 23.62
N GLU A 91 -14.38 -25.29 22.39
CA GLU A 91 -13.44 -25.66 21.32
C GLU A 91 -12.40 -24.56 21.10
N ARG A 92 -11.19 -24.97 20.72
CA ARG A 92 -10.08 -24.05 20.41
C ARG A 92 -10.11 -23.71 18.92
N TYR A 93 -10.14 -22.43 18.62
CA TYR A 93 -10.11 -21.88 17.27
C TYR A 93 -8.89 -20.98 17.08
N GLN A 94 -8.52 -20.78 15.82
CA GLN A 94 -7.40 -19.94 15.41
C GLN A 94 -7.85 -18.97 14.33
N MET A 95 -7.29 -17.77 14.32
CA MET A 95 -7.60 -16.71 13.36
C MET A 95 -6.33 -15.92 13.02
N GLY A 96 -6.06 -15.74 11.73
CA GLY A 96 -4.99 -14.89 11.26
C GLY A 96 -5.43 -13.43 11.29
N HIS A 97 -4.49 -12.55 11.63
CA HIS A 97 -4.63 -11.10 11.60
C HIS A 97 -3.48 -10.52 10.81
N GLY A 98 -3.71 -9.43 10.06
CA GLY A 98 -2.66 -8.73 9.34
C GLY A 98 -3.18 -7.91 8.18
N VAL A 99 -2.25 -7.36 7.40
CA VAL A 99 -2.50 -6.55 6.22
C VAL A 99 -2.58 -7.44 4.98
N VAL A 100 -3.72 -7.45 4.29
CA VAL A 100 -3.94 -8.33 3.15
C VAL A 100 -3.49 -7.69 1.83
N THR A 101 -2.91 -8.50 0.94
CA THR A 101 -2.73 -8.14 -0.48
C THR A 101 -3.11 -9.30 -1.40
N GLY A 102 -3.54 -8.99 -2.63
CA GLY A 102 -3.96 -9.99 -3.62
C GLY A 102 -5.36 -10.57 -3.38
N HIS A 103 -6.15 -9.99 -2.49
CA HIS A 103 -7.50 -10.47 -2.17
C HIS A 103 -8.52 -10.07 -3.25
N GLN A 104 -9.43 -10.97 -3.61
CA GLN A 104 -10.36 -10.74 -4.73
C GLN A 104 -11.39 -9.63 -4.52
N ARG A 105 -11.61 -9.22 -3.27
CA ARG A 105 -12.68 -8.27 -2.88
C ARG A 105 -12.22 -7.12 -2.01
N LEU A 106 -11.02 -7.19 -1.46
CA LEU A 106 -10.52 -6.22 -0.49
C LEU A 106 -9.35 -5.49 -1.14
N THR A 107 -9.26 -4.19 -0.87
CA THR A 107 -8.15 -3.37 -1.34
C THR A 107 -6.86 -3.82 -0.66
N ASP A 108 -5.78 -3.89 -1.41
CA ASP A 108 -4.45 -4.12 -0.86
C ASP A 108 -4.11 -3.09 0.24
N GLY A 109 -3.37 -3.52 1.25
CA GLY A 109 -3.05 -2.66 2.39
C GLY A 109 -4.16 -2.58 3.44
N THR A 110 -5.26 -3.34 3.29
CA THR A 110 -6.34 -3.38 4.29
C THR A 110 -5.97 -4.33 5.43
N TRP A 111 -6.11 -3.86 6.68
CA TRP A 111 -6.04 -4.74 7.85
C TRP A 111 -7.28 -5.63 7.95
N ILE A 112 -7.09 -6.94 8.13
CA ILE A 112 -8.16 -7.92 8.25
C ILE A 112 -7.92 -8.89 9.40
N HIS A 113 -8.99 -9.58 9.78
CA HIS A 113 -8.92 -10.89 10.41
C HIS A 113 -9.50 -11.93 9.43
N THR A 114 -8.89 -13.11 9.39
CA THR A 114 -9.33 -14.19 8.52
C THR A 114 -10.59 -14.88 9.06
N SER A 115 -11.20 -15.78 8.29
CA SER A 115 -12.06 -16.79 8.91
C SER A 115 -11.22 -17.78 9.75
N VAL A 116 -11.89 -18.68 10.46
CA VAL A 116 -11.24 -19.77 11.21
C VAL A 116 -10.17 -20.47 10.36
N VAL A 117 -8.99 -20.63 10.95
CA VAL A 117 -7.85 -21.33 10.36
C VAL A 117 -8.09 -22.83 10.47
N ASN A 118 -7.92 -23.52 9.35
CA ASN A 118 -8.03 -24.98 9.24
C ASN A 118 -6.67 -25.67 9.36
N ASP A 119 -5.62 -25.05 8.83
CA ASP A 119 -4.27 -25.61 8.80
C ASP A 119 -3.20 -24.52 8.76
N ILE A 120 -2.05 -24.81 9.35
CA ILE A 120 -0.87 -23.93 9.38
C ILE A 120 0.35 -24.77 9.05
N HIS A 121 1.16 -24.33 8.10
CA HIS A 121 2.45 -24.94 7.80
C HIS A 121 3.53 -23.87 7.57
N VAL A 122 4.75 -24.16 8.00
CA VAL A 122 5.92 -23.30 7.72
C VAL A 122 6.57 -23.78 6.43
N ASP A 123 6.67 -22.91 5.43
CA ASP A 123 7.47 -23.12 4.23
C ASP A 123 8.84 -22.47 4.42
N THR A 124 9.83 -23.30 4.73
CA THR A 124 11.19 -22.83 4.95
C THR A 124 11.93 -22.43 3.68
N GLU A 125 11.51 -22.93 2.51
CA GLU A 125 12.12 -22.57 1.23
C GLU A 125 11.63 -21.20 0.77
N ALA A 126 10.33 -20.93 0.93
CA ALA A 126 9.74 -19.62 0.62
C ALA A 126 9.82 -18.60 1.77
N GLU A 127 10.37 -19.00 2.93
CA GLU A 127 10.49 -18.18 4.15
C GLU A 127 9.14 -17.56 4.60
N GLU A 128 8.07 -18.34 4.51
CA GLU A 128 6.70 -17.92 4.83
C GLU A 128 5.97 -18.92 5.76
N LEU A 129 5.01 -18.42 6.53
CA LEU A 129 3.97 -19.23 7.15
C LEU A 129 2.78 -19.29 6.19
N VAL A 130 2.29 -20.49 5.89
CA VAL A 130 1.10 -20.69 5.08
C VAL A 130 -0.08 -20.96 6.01
N VAL A 131 -1.08 -20.09 5.96
CA VAL A 131 -2.31 -20.17 6.76
C VAL A 131 -3.48 -20.53 5.83
N THR A 132 -4.03 -21.72 6.01
CA THR A 132 -5.16 -22.21 5.22
C THR A 132 -6.46 -22.03 5.99
N THR A 133 -7.44 -21.42 5.36
CA THR A 133 -8.82 -21.28 5.86
C THR A 133 -9.79 -22.06 4.98
N MET A 134 -11.09 -21.92 5.20
CA MET A 134 -12.10 -22.61 4.37
C MET A 134 -12.02 -22.25 2.88
N ASN A 135 -11.72 -20.99 2.55
CA ASN A 135 -11.84 -20.47 1.18
C ASN A 135 -10.55 -19.86 0.63
N SER A 136 -9.52 -19.70 1.48
CA SER A 136 -8.34 -18.90 1.17
C SER A 136 -7.09 -19.54 1.76
N VAL A 137 -5.99 -19.46 1.02
CA VAL A 137 -4.64 -19.77 1.49
C VAL A 137 -3.87 -18.46 1.55
N TYR A 138 -3.46 -18.06 2.75
CA TYR A 138 -2.68 -16.85 3.00
C TYR A 138 -1.22 -17.23 3.13
N HIS A 139 -0.37 -16.51 2.39
CA HIS A 139 1.07 -16.61 2.45
C HIS A 139 1.61 -15.46 3.31
N CYS A 140 2.22 -15.78 4.44
CA CYS A 140 2.57 -14.82 5.48
C CYS A 140 4.10 -14.77 5.63
N PRO A 141 4.80 -13.79 5.03
CA PRO A 141 6.26 -13.75 5.07
C PRO A 141 6.77 -13.67 6.51
N LEU A 142 7.73 -14.52 6.89
CA LEU A 142 8.20 -14.61 8.28
C LEU A 142 8.90 -13.33 8.74
N ALA A 143 9.53 -12.60 7.81
CA ALA A 143 10.13 -11.29 8.07
C ALA A 143 9.11 -10.23 8.55
N TYR A 144 7.83 -10.40 8.21
CA TYR A 144 6.73 -9.48 8.55
C TYR A 144 5.80 -10.05 9.63
N CYS A 145 6.24 -11.04 10.41
CA CYS A 145 5.50 -11.50 11.59
C CYS A 145 5.53 -10.42 12.70
N ASP A 146 4.38 -10.13 13.29
CA ASP A 146 4.28 -9.34 14.53
C ASP A 146 4.66 -10.24 15.72
N TRP A 147 5.96 -10.36 15.95
CA TRP A 147 6.51 -11.21 17.00
C TRP A 147 6.10 -10.80 18.41
N GLU A 148 5.69 -9.55 18.64
CA GLU A 148 5.27 -9.11 19.97
C GLU A 148 3.89 -9.65 20.30
N HIS A 149 2.91 -9.48 19.41
CA HIS A 149 1.59 -10.07 19.56
C HIS A 149 1.63 -11.60 19.46
N GLN A 150 2.44 -12.15 18.56
CA GLN A 150 2.54 -13.61 18.40
C GLN A 150 3.09 -14.32 19.65
N ASN A 151 3.81 -13.63 20.54
CA ASN A 151 4.29 -14.23 21.80
C ASN A 151 3.15 -14.73 22.69
N GLU A 152 1.98 -14.08 22.63
CA GLU A 152 0.80 -14.47 23.39
C GLU A 152 0.24 -15.83 22.92
N TYR A 153 0.53 -16.20 21.67
CA TYR A 153 0.03 -17.40 21.01
C TYR A 153 1.18 -18.24 20.41
N SER A 154 2.32 -18.28 21.10
CA SER A 154 3.56 -18.92 20.62
C SER A 154 3.41 -20.41 20.29
N ASP A 155 2.41 -21.09 20.87
CA ASP A 155 2.14 -22.50 20.63
C ASP A 155 1.39 -22.79 19.32
N VAL A 156 0.91 -21.76 18.63
CA VAL A 156 0.21 -21.89 17.34
C VAL A 156 1.17 -22.19 16.19
N ILE A 157 2.40 -21.68 16.24
CA ILE A 157 3.37 -21.79 15.15
C ILE A 157 4.41 -22.87 15.48
N PRO A 158 4.61 -23.87 14.59
CA PRO A 158 5.69 -24.85 14.74
C PRO A 158 7.08 -24.19 14.78
N ASP A 159 7.97 -24.70 15.63
CA ASP A 159 9.36 -24.21 15.77
C ASP A 159 9.47 -22.70 16.07
N TYR A 160 8.48 -22.13 16.74
CA TYR A 160 8.33 -20.69 17.00
C TYR A 160 9.62 -19.99 17.45
N GLU A 161 10.31 -20.52 18.47
CA GLU A 161 11.53 -19.89 19.00
C GLU A 161 12.66 -19.83 17.97
N VAL A 162 12.80 -20.85 17.11
CA VAL A 162 13.81 -20.88 16.05
C VAL A 162 13.48 -19.84 14.98
N LEU A 163 12.21 -19.76 14.57
CA LEU A 163 11.75 -18.78 13.59
C LEU A 163 11.90 -17.35 14.13
N LYS A 164 11.48 -17.11 15.37
CA LYS A 164 11.61 -15.80 16.03
C LYS A 164 13.07 -15.37 16.11
N MET A 165 13.99 -16.27 16.49
CA MET A 165 15.42 -15.95 16.52
C MET A 165 15.97 -15.59 15.13
N LYS A 166 15.48 -16.21 14.06
CA LYS A 166 15.93 -15.94 12.69
C LYS A 166 15.34 -14.63 12.13
N TYR A 167 14.05 -14.40 12.33
CA TYR A 167 13.31 -13.38 11.57
C TYR A 167 12.87 -12.16 12.37
N LYS A 168 12.92 -12.18 13.72
CA LYS A 168 12.53 -11.01 14.52
C LYS A 168 13.43 -9.81 14.21
N GLY A 169 12.80 -8.70 13.84
CA GLY A 169 13.47 -7.45 13.46
C GLY A 169 14.03 -7.43 12.04
N MET A 170 13.82 -8.48 11.23
CA MET A 170 14.24 -8.47 9.82
C MET A 170 13.50 -7.43 9.00
N ASP A 171 12.23 -7.14 9.28
CA ASP A 171 11.48 -6.03 8.69
C ASP A 171 12.23 -4.68 8.82
N THR A 172 12.91 -4.48 9.95
CA THR A 172 13.67 -3.26 10.23
C THR A 172 15.08 -3.34 9.65
N LEU A 173 15.74 -4.49 9.69
CA LEU A 173 17.06 -4.70 9.11
C LEU A 173 17.06 -4.65 7.57
N LEU A 174 15.96 -5.04 6.94
CA LEU A 174 15.78 -5.03 5.49
C LEU A 174 15.29 -3.68 4.96
N ARG A 175 15.10 -2.67 5.82
CA ARG A 175 14.72 -1.32 5.37
C ARG A 175 15.76 -0.79 4.39
N PRO A 176 15.34 -0.35 3.20
CA PRO A 176 16.27 0.24 2.25
C PRO A 176 16.98 1.47 2.82
N VAL A 177 18.27 1.60 2.48
CA VAL A 177 19.12 2.74 2.87
C VAL A 177 19.67 3.44 1.63
N ILE A 178 20.13 4.68 1.80
CA ILE A 178 20.78 5.48 0.74
C ILE A 178 22.01 6.20 1.32
N GLU A 179 22.88 6.74 0.46
CA GLU A 179 24.06 7.49 0.90
C GLU A 179 23.67 8.74 1.71
N PRO A 180 24.52 9.19 2.66
CA PRO A 180 24.31 10.46 3.38
C PRO A 180 24.10 11.64 2.42
N GLY A 181 23.30 12.62 2.86
CA GLY A 181 22.91 13.78 2.07
C GLY A 181 21.72 13.58 1.14
N LYS A 182 21.19 12.35 1.04
CA LYS A 182 20.03 12.02 0.22
C LYS A 182 18.88 11.51 1.07
N VAL A 183 17.66 11.91 0.72
CA VAL A 183 16.42 11.47 1.37
C VAL A 183 15.85 10.31 0.56
N LEU A 184 15.48 9.22 1.24
CA LEU A 184 14.82 8.07 0.63
C LEU A 184 13.44 7.85 1.25
N LEU A 185 12.40 7.97 0.43
CA LEU A 185 11.04 7.52 0.73
C LEU A 185 10.84 6.11 0.18
N VAL A 186 10.45 5.17 1.03
CA VAL A 186 10.18 3.79 0.63
C VAL A 186 8.68 3.53 0.67
N LEU A 187 8.15 3.05 -0.45
CA LEU A 187 6.74 2.75 -0.66
C LEU A 187 6.51 1.25 -0.88
N ALA A 188 5.35 0.75 -0.45
CA ALA A 188 4.92 -0.62 -0.70
C ALA A 188 3.40 -0.75 -0.73
N ASN A 189 2.84 -1.51 -1.68
CA ASN A 189 1.39 -1.74 -1.77
C ASN A 189 0.80 -2.56 -0.61
N PHE A 190 1.65 -3.22 0.18
CA PHE A 190 1.26 -3.92 1.40
C PHE A 190 1.39 -3.08 2.68
N CYS A 191 1.68 -1.78 2.56
CA CYS A 191 1.66 -0.84 3.68
C CYS A 191 0.43 0.06 3.61
N GLU A 192 -0.12 0.41 4.77
CA GLU A 192 -1.17 1.40 4.88
C GLU A 192 -0.70 2.71 4.23
N TYR A 193 -1.52 3.31 3.37
CA TYR A 193 -1.18 4.55 2.64
C TYR A 193 0.09 4.45 1.78
N TYR A 194 0.56 3.23 1.48
CA TYR A 194 1.83 2.91 0.83
C TYR A 194 3.10 3.25 1.60
N PHE A 195 3.04 3.85 2.79
CA PHE A 195 4.24 4.24 3.52
C PHE A 195 4.91 3.05 4.20
N HIS A 196 6.16 2.74 3.81
CA HIS A 196 6.97 1.75 4.52
C HIS A 196 7.96 2.42 5.49
N SER A 197 8.80 3.32 4.97
CA SER A 197 9.83 3.97 5.78
C SER A 197 10.37 5.22 5.11
N LEU A 198 10.97 6.10 5.92
CA LEU A 198 11.83 7.18 5.48
C LEU A 198 13.26 6.89 5.96
N TYR A 199 14.25 7.18 5.13
CA TYR A 199 15.67 7.13 5.51
C TYR A 199 16.38 8.40 5.07
N TYR A 200 17.07 9.05 6.01
CA TYR A 200 17.92 10.20 5.74
C TYR A 200 19.04 10.27 6.77
N VAL A 201 20.28 10.46 6.31
CA VAL A 201 21.45 10.75 7.14
C VAL A 201 22.03 12.07 6.63
N PRO A 202 22.16 13.12 7.47
CA PRO A 202 22.82 14.36 7.07
C PRO A 202 24.28 14.13 6.64
N GLU A 203 24.79 14.89 5.65
CA GLU A 203 26.17 14.74 5.16
C GLU A 203 27.23 14.99 6.25
N ASP A 204 26.92 15.86 7.19
CA ASP A 204 27.76 16.24 8.32
C ASP A 204 27.58 15.35 9.55
N SER A 205 26.83 14.25 9.43
CA SER A 205 26.66 13.27 10.50
C SER A 205 27.99 12.60 10.85
N GLU A 206 28.47 12.78 12.08
CA GLU A 206 29.72 12.18 12.56
C GLU A 206 29.60 10.66 12.79
N ASP A 207 28.40 10.16 13.10
CA ASP A 207 28.13 8.77 13.49
C ASP A 207 27.30 7.98 12.47
N ASN A 208 26.93 8.62 11.34
CA ASN A 208 26.02 8.08 10.33
C ASN A 208 24.66 7.63 10.89
N THR A 209 24.22 8.19 12.02
CA THR A 209 22.91 7.88 12.57
C THR A 209 21.82 8.52 11.69
N PRO A 210 20.81 7.75 11.23
CA PRO A 210 19.70 8.31 10.48
C PRO A 210 18.83 9.21 11.36
N CYS A 211 18.23 10.22 10.74
CA CYS A 211 17.25 11.11 11.37
C CYS A 211 16.05 10.32 11.89
N GLU A 212 15.50 10.78 13.02
CA GLU A 212 14.20 10.32 13.50
C GLU A 212 13.10 10.98 12.67
N TYR A 213 12.03 10.23 12.42
CA TYR A 213 10.87 10.74 11.69
C TYR A 213 9.56 10.38 12.40
N SER A 214 8.56 11.22 12.17
CA SER A 214 7.16 10.96 12.47
C SER A 214 6.41 10.74 11.16
N ALA A 215 5.51 9.75 11.14
CA ALA A 215 4.73 9.42 9.97
C ALA A 215 3.33 8.98 10.42
N TYR A 216 2.29 9.61 9.87
CA TYR A 216 0.91 9.28 10.24
C TYR A 216 -0.09 9.68 9.14
N PRO A 217 -1.18 8.91 8.98
CA PRO A 217 -2.27 9.29 8.12
C PRO A 217 -3.09 10.43 8.75
N HIS A 218 -3.59 11.32 7.89
CA HIS A 218 -4.55 12.35 8.26
C HIS A 218 -5.88 12.05 7.57
N VAL A 219 -6.81 11.46 8.33
CA VAL A 219 -8.06 10.89 7.82
C VAL A 219 -9.21 11.91 7.87
N GLY A 220 -9.98 12.01 6.78
CA GLY A 220 -11.36 12.54 6.85
C GLY A 220 -11.58 14.06 6.74
N THR A 221 -10.64 14.85 6.21
CA THR A 221 -10.89 16.30 5.99
C THR A 221 -11.54 16.67 4.65
N PHE A 222 -11.32 15.88 3.60
CA PHE A 222 -11.94 16.00 2.26
C PHE A 222 -11.52 14.79 1.40
N GLN A 223 -10.26 14.42 1.57
CA GLN A 223 -9.56 13.25 1.07
C GLN A 223 -8.51 12.89 2.12
N ASP A 224 -8.16 11.62 2.24
CA ASP A 224 -7.11 11.21 3.17
C ASP A 224 -5.73 11.63 2.65
N SER A 225 -4.80 11.94 3.55
CA SER A 225 -3.40 12.19 3.19
C SER A 225 -2.44 11.51 4.16
N PHE A 226 -1.16 11.44 3.77
CA PHE A 226 -0.11 10.88 4.61
C PHE A 226 1.00 11.92 4.81
N LEU A 227 1.37 12.15 6.08
CA LEU A 227 2.32 13.19 6.47
C LEU A 227 3.56 12.55 7.05
N ILE A 228 4.73 12.97 6.58
CA ILE A 228 6.03 12.47 7.01
C ILE A 228 6.94 13.66 7.30
N SER A 229 7.42 13.74 8.54
CA SER A 229 8.33 14.78 8.98
C SER A 229 9.58 14.15 9.61
N ALA A 230 10.77 14.58 9.18
CA ALA A 230 12.03 14.16 9.79
C ALA A 230 12.75 15.32 10.46
N TYR A 231 13.35 15.03 11.61
CA TYR A 231 13.98 16.02 12.48
C TYR A 231 15.43 15.65 12.76
N ASN A 232 16.24 16.66 13.09
CA ASN A 232 17.53 16.42 13.70
C ASN A 232 17.35 15.78 15.08
N LYS A 233 18.16 14.78 15.39
CA LYS A 233 18.14 14.10 16.68
C LYS A 233 18.33 15.12 17.82
N GLY A 234 17.34 15.21 18.71
CA GLY A 234 17.35 16.15 19.84
C GLY A 234 16.94 17.60 19.51
N LEU A 235 16.47 17.87 18.29
CA LEU A 235 15.97 19.18 17.86
C LEU A 235 14.62 19.04 17.14
N GLU A 236 13.54 18.91 17.92
CA GLU A 236 12.16 18.79 17.41
C GLU A 236 11.68 20.01 16.59
N CYS A 237 12.40 21.13 16.65
CA CYS A 237 11.97 22.40 16.04
C CYS A 237 12.54 22.67 14.65
N ASN A 238 13.48 21.85 14.16
CA ASN A 238 14.13 22.04 12.85
C ASN A 238 13.80 20.86 11.94
N GLU A 239 12.65 20.95 11.29
CA GLU A 239 12.21 20.00 10.26
C GLU A 239 13.14 20.06 9.05
N LEU A 240 13.77 18.94 8.72
CA LEU A 240 14.69 18.80 7.59
C LEU A 240 13.99 18.22 6.36
N VAL A 241 12.96 17.42 6.60
CA VAL A 241 12.17 16.76 5.59
C VAL A 241 10.71 16.91 5.99
N ASP A 242 9.89 17.45 5.08
CA ASP A 242 8.43 17.51 5.18
C ASP A 242 7.84 17.03 3.86
N VAL A 243 7.51 15.74 3.82
CA VAL A 243 6.96 15.06 2.66
C VAL A 243 5.53 14.68 2.95
N ARG A 244 4.63 15.10 2.07
CA ARG A 244 3.19 14.85 2.23
C ARG A 244 2.55 14.53 0.90
N TYR A 245 1.69 13.53 0.90
CA TYR A 245 1.00 13.10 -0.32
C TYR A 245 -0.42 12.61 -0.06
N PHE A 246 -1.19 12.63 -1.14
CA PHE A 246 -2.47 11.94 -1.23
C PHE A 246 -2.24 10.52 -1.77
N PRO A 247 -2.69 9.47 -1.07
CA PRO A 247 -2.69 8.12 -1.61
C PRO A 247 -3.86 7.93 -2.59
N HIS A 248 -3.58 7.28 -3.70
CA HIS A 248 -4.56 6.88 -4.68
C HIS A 248 -4.32 5.43 -5.09
N TYR A 249 -5.22 4.85 -5.86
CA TYR A 249 -4.99 3.49 -6.33
C TYR A 249 -3.76 3.44 -7.26
N GLN A 250 -2.74 2.66 -6.90
CA GLN A 250 -1.46 2.49 -7.61
C GLN A 250 -0.67 3.80 -7.82
N ASN A 251 -0.98 4.87 -7.09
CA ASN A 251 -0.23 6.11 -7.19
C ASN A 251 -0.28 6.97 -5.93
N ILE A 252 0.67 7.89 -5.80
CA ILE A 252 0.65 8.97 -4.81
C ILE A 252 0.79 10.32 -5.51
N GLU A 253 0.18 11.35 -4.93
CA GLU A 253 0.30 12.74 -5.37
C GLU A 253 0.92 13.60 -4.28
N PHE A 254 2.15 14.08 -4.48
CA PHE A 254 2.78 14.98 -3.53
C PHE A 254 2.13 16.37 -3.53
N TYR A 255 1.88 16.89 -2.33
CA TYR A 255 1.57 18.29 -2.10
C TYR A 255 2.58 19.00 -1.18
N SER A 256 3.55 18.25 -0.66
CA SER A 256 4.78 18.77 -0.06
C SER A 256 5.94 17.83 -0.35
N GLU A 257 7.06 18.37 -0.82
CA GLU A 257 8.30 17.65 -1.15
C GLU A 257 9.50 18.36 -0.53
N TYR A 258 9.32 18.96 0.63
CA TYR A 258 10.37 19.75 1.25
C TYR A 258 11.45 18.82 1.83
N THR A 259 12.69 19.03 1.40
CA THR A 259 13.86 18.24 1.82
C THR A 259 15.08 19.11 2.14
N ASP A 260 14.89 20.41 2.40
CA ASP A 260 16.01 21.36 2.60
C ASP A 260 17.07 21.28 1.48
N GLU A 261 16.58 21.30 0.23
CA GLU A 261 17.36 21.18 -1.01
C GLU A 261 18.11 19.85 -1.18
N LYS A 262 17.85 18.83 -0.35
CA LYS A 262 18.45 17.49 -0.51
C LYS A 262 17.75 16.69 -1.61
N PRO A 263 18.49 15.91 -2.42
CA PRO A 263 17.89 15.02 -3.40
C PRO A 263 16.90 14.04 -2.76
N LEU A 264 15.67 14.01 -3.28
CA LEU A 264 14.63 13.07 -2.88
C LEU A 264 14.65 11.85 -3.82
N TYR A 265 14.72 10.67 -3.23
CA TYR A 265 14.58 9.39 -3.91
C TYR A 265 13.31 8.70 -3.43
N VAL A 266 12.65 8.00 -4.34
CA VAL A 266 11.52 7.13 -4.02
C VAL A 266 11.81 5.72 -4.50
N GLU A 267 11.56 4.74 -3.64
CA GLU A 267 11.73 3.31 -3.93
C GLU A 267 10.44 2.55 -3.70
N ASN A 268 10.12 1.64 -4.61
CA ASN A 268 8.99 0.73 -4.48
C ASN A 268 9.49 -0.67 -4.11
N ILE A 269 9.28 -1.11 -2.88
CA ILE A 269 9.58 -2.49 -2.43
C ILE A 269 8.35 -3.41 -2.49
N GLY A 270 7.22 -2.88 -2.96
CA GLY A 270 5.98 -3.62 -3.14
C GLY A 270 6.03 -4.58 -4.33
N TYR A 271 4.87 -5.16 -4.64
CA TYR A 271 4.70 -6.14 -5.72
C TYR A 271 3.98 -5.59 -6.95
N SER A 272 3.43 -4.38 -6.85
CA SER A 272 2.71 -3.68 -7.92
C SER A 272 3.44 -2.42 -8.32
N VAL A 273 3.24 -1.95 -9.55
CA VAL A 273 3.73 -0.61 -9.96
C VAL A 273 3.10 0.45 -9.07
N ILE A 274 3.90 1.45 -8.68
CA ILE A 274 3.44 2.65 -8.01
C ILE A 274 3.87 3.85 -8.86
N TYR A 275 2.94 4.73 -9.19
CA TYR A 275 3.24 6.02 -9.79
C TYR A 275 3.39 7.11 -8.72
N VAL A 276 4.34 8.01 -8.92
CA VAL A 276 4.59 9.14 -8.03
C VAL A 276 4.40 10.41 -8.83
N GLN A 277 3.33 11.16 -8.54
CA GLN A 277 3.13 12.50 -9.09
C GLN A 277 3.87 13.50 -8.20
N SER A 278 4.90 14.15 -8.77
CA SER A 278 5.75 15.13 -8.10
C SER A 278 5.83 16.44 -8.87
N SER A 279 6.47 17.43 -8.28
CA SER A 279 6.89 18.67 -8.96
C SER A 279 7.79 18.44 -10.18
N ALA A 280 8.48 17.29 -10.25
CA ALA A 280 9.31 16.90 -11.38
C ALA A 280 8.52 16.21 -12.52
N GLY A 281 7.27 15.83 -12.28
CA GLY A 281 6.41 15.10 -13.21
C GLY A 281 5.92 13.78 -12.62
N THR A 282 5.36 12.89 -13.46
CA THR A 282 4.89 11.57 -13.01
C THR A 282 6.00 10.54 -13.20
N ILE A 283 6.45 9.91 -12.12
CA ILE A 283 7.50 8.88 -12.15
C ILE A 283 6.86 7.51 -11.97
N LYS A 284 7.13 6.58 -12.89
CA LYS A 284 6.75 5.16 -12.74
C LYS A 284 7.80 4.42 -11.90
N LEU A 285 7.38 3.69 -10.88
CA LEU A 285 8.25 2.79 -10.11
C LEU A 285 7.76 1.35 -10.23
N ALA A 286 8.46 0.53 -11.00
CA ALA A 286 8.23 -0.92 -10.96
C ALA A 286 8.71 -1.52 -9.62
N PRO A 287 8.25 -2.72 -9.23
CA PRO A 287 8.76 -3.42 -8.06
C PRO A 287 10.28 -3.52 -8.05
N GLY A 288 10.89 -3.10 -6.93
CA GLY A 288 12.34 -3.03 -6.73
C GLY A 288 13.02 -1.82 -7.36
N GLU A 289 12.30 -0.93 -8.06
CA GLU A 289 12.91 0.28 -8.61
C GLU A 289 13.05 1.38 -7.56
N ARG A 290 14.17 2.08 -7.65
CA ARG A 290 14.47 3.33 -6.95
C ARG A 290 14.81 4.40 -7.97
N LYS A 291 14.17 5.57 -7.88
CA LYS A 291 14.44 6.72 -8.76
C LYS A 291 14.54 8.00 -7.95
N GLU A 292 15.39 8.92 -8.43
CA GLU A 292 15.44 10.29 -7.93
C GLU A 292 14.26 11.08 -8.49
N VAL A 293 13.70 11.99 -7.69
CA VAL A 293 12.61 12.89 -8.09
C VAL A 293 13.18 14.06 -8.90
N ILE A 294 13.44 13.79 -10.18
CA ILE A 294 13.96 14.75 -11.15
C ILE A 294 13.25 14.61 -12.51
N PRO A 295 13.17 15.68 -13.32
CA PRO A 295 12.41 15.67 -14.58
C PRO A 295 12.87 14.59 -15.58
N GLU A 296 14.14 14.20 -15.54
CA GLU A 296 14.71 13.16 -16.43
C GLU A 296 14.12 11.78 -16.15
N ASN A 297 13.64 11.52 -14.93
CA ASN A 297 13.03 10.27 -14.53
C ASN A 297 11.51 10.26 -14.71
N ALA A 298 10.90 11.38 -15.10
CA ALA A 298 9.47 11.49 -15.33
C ALA A 298 9.05 10.86 -16.67
N GLU A 299 7.85 10.27 -16.67
CA GLU A 299 7.21 9.75 -17.87
C GLU A 299 6.93 10.89 -18.86
N LYS A 300 7.36 10.71 -20.11
CA LYS A 300 7.14 11.71 -21.17
C LYS A 300 5.67 11.87 -21.53
N GLU A 301 4.94 10.77 -21.46
CA GLU A 301 3.51 10.68 -21.71
C GLU A 301 2.90 10.01 -20.47
N PRO A 302 2.59 10.79 -19.41
CA PRO A 302 2.09 10.22 -18.18
C PRO A 302 0.72 9.55 -18.42
N PRO A 303 0.47 8.39 -17.80
CA PRO A 303 -0.83 7.75 -17.89
C PRO A 303 -1.89 8.59 -17.17
N VAL A 304 -3.15 8.38 -17.52
CA VAL A 304 -4.25 8.87 -16.69
C VAL A 304 -4.34 7.96 -15.46
N LEU A 305 -4.20 8.57 -14.30
CA LEU A 305 -4.19 7.89 -13.01
C LEU A 305 -5.48 8.20 -12.25
N PRO A 306 -5.97 7.28 -11.41
CA PRO A 306 -7.07 7.57 -10.51
C PRO A 306 -6.62 8.59 -9.46
N ASP A 307 -7.53 9.50 -9.13
CA ASP A 307 -7.31 10.65 -8.23
C ASP A 307 -8.36 10.74 -7.11
N GLY A 308 -9.08 9.64 -6.86
CA GLY A 308 -9.93 9.51 -5.66
C GLY A 308 -9.22 8.75 -4.53
N ASP A 309 -9.83 8.78 -3.34
CA ASP A 309 -9.30 8.14 -2.13
C ASP A 309 -8.93 6.66 -2.35
N LEU A 310 -7.74 6.27 -1.89
CA LEU A 310 -7.31 4.86 -1.83
C LEU A 310 -8.21 4.03 -0.90
N TYR A 311 -8.56 4.59 0.27
CA TYR A 311 -9.45 3.98 1.25
C TYR A 311 -10.77 4.76 1.29
N PRO A 312 -11.69 4.51 0.33
CA PRO A 312 -12.92 5.25 0.29
C PRO A 312 -13.71 5.06 1.60
N ALA A 313 -14.19 6.16 2.16
CA ALA A 313 -15.08 6.13 3.33
C ALA A 313 -16.19 5.07 3.13
N GLY A 314 -16.40 4.25 4.16
CA GLY A 314 -17.21 3.03 4.13
C GLY A 314 -18.59 3.19 3.47
N VAL A 315 -18.62 2.96 2.16
CA VAL A 315 -19.82 2.65 1.38
C VAL A 315 -19.53 1.33 0.70
N TYR A 316 -19.59 0.28 1.52
CA TYR A 316 -19.69 -1.12 1.10
C TYR A 316 -21.15 -1.45 0.79
#